data_AF-A0A937N8B5-F1
#
_entry.id   AF-A0A937N8B5-F1
#
_cell.length_a   1.000
_cell.length_b   1.000
_cell.length_c   1.000
_cell.angle_alpha   90.00
_cell.angle_beta   90.00
_cell.angle_gamma   90.00
#
_symmetry.space_group_name_H-M   'P 1'
#
loop_
_entity.id
_entity.type
_entity.pdbx_description
1 polymer ?
#
loop_
_entity_poly.entity_id
_entity_poly.type
_entity_poly.pdbx_seq_one_letter_code
_entity_poly.pdbx_strand_id
1 'polypeptide(L)'
;MAAFVVMIAASLAASTGIAEPVPERIQRHFRSDDYTVTWGAATRYEPDADLEIGDGEGHGGMLRWLRFRPTHESVDVLSIELDEGSGSYNSKWPPDRVQATVRHARMRRDAYASLVEDLGVVNAAEVRLIQREGWPLRSWVGSNNSWAYARLAAKNKTVLRLDWAGNFSSLSAADSAKPLAAVGLAQDAIEGLEFKAYVLSKEDRVWASEKFARDWRKFERCESHWWVREAHIELVGIIGDESALPTLRRILEGHPKDRFGDESDDRCTYCAINAVTRLVKKDVRDKPVEEMDLENTRRKVLDLLGVEVGKKPSPETKDTPKSGSRGGCPPKPPHHLACGSALGGSAKRSKCNPALL
;
A
#
# COMPACT_ATOMS: atom_id res chain seq x y z
N MET A 1 -27.88 -57.20 47.28
CA MET A 1 -28.28 -56.07 46.42
C MET A 1 -27.06 -55.19 46.21
N ALA A 2 -26.39 -55.34 45.07
CA ALA A 2 -25.18 -54.60 44.72
C ALA A 2 -25.55 -53.49 43.73
N ALA A 3 -25.26 -52.24 44.08
CA ALA A 3 -25.46 -51.10 43.20
C ALA A 3 -24.18 -50.87 42.37
N PHE A 4 -24.33 -51.03 41.05
CA PHE A 4 -23.32 -50.71 40.05
C PHE A 4 -23.21 -49.19 39.91
N VAL A 5 -22.04 -48.63 40.23
CA VAL A 5 -21.65 -47.26 39.85
C VAL A 5 -20.80 -47.38 38.59
N VAL A 6 -21.36 -46.99 37.45
CA VAL A 6 -20.62 -46.84 36.18
C VAL A 6 -20.01 -45.45 36.16
N MET A 7 -18.69 -45.35 36.38
CA MET A 7 -17.94 -44.13 36.08
C MET A 7 -17.60 -44.11 34.59
N ILE A 8 -18.22 -43.20 33.84
CA ILE A 8 -17.79 -42.82 32.49
C ILE A 8 -16.61 -41.87 32.65
N ALA A 9 -15.39 -42.38 32.49
CA ALA A 9 -14.20 -41.55 32.31
C ALA A 9 -14.20 -41.02 30.86
N ALA A 10 -14.71 -39.80 30.68
CA ALA A 10 -14.49 -39.05 29.46
C ALA A 10 -13.02 -38.62 29.39
N SER A 11 -12.24 -39.31 28.57
CA SER A 11 -10.88 -38.92 28.23
C SER A 11 -10.90 -37.61 27.44
N LEU A 12 -10.77 -36.47 28.11
CA LEU A 12 -10.22 -35.26 27.50
C LEU A 12 -8.75 -35.54 27.18
N ALA A 13 -8.51 -36.14 26.02
CA ALA A 13 -7.21 -36.02 25.36
C ALA A 13 -7.12 -34.56 24.88
N ALA A 14 -6.67 -33.68 25.77
CA ALA A 14 -6.05 -32.45 25.34
C ALA A 14 -4.86 -32.88 24.48
N SER A 15 -5.00 -32.77 23.16
CA SER A 15 -3.89 -32.81 22.24
C SER A 15 -3.01 -31.62 22.58
N THR A 16 -2.11 -31.78 23.55
CA THR A 16 -0.91 -30.97 23.68
C THR A 16 -0.03 -31.36 22.49
N GLY A 17 -0.47 -30.96 21.29
CA GLY A 17 0.36 -30.96 20.12
C GLY A 17 1.54 -30.09 20.48
N ILE A 18 2.71 -30.71 20.62
CA ILE A 18 3.97 -29.99 20.67
C ILE A 18 3.95 -29.12 19.42
N ALA A 19 3.80 -27.80 19.60
CA ALA A 19 3.83 -26.88 18.49
C ALA A 19 5.17 -27.13 17.78
N GLU A 20 5.11 -27.51 16.50
CA GLU A 20 6.32 -27.72 15.73
C GLU A 20 7.18 -26.45 15.83
N PRO A 21 8.51 -26.60 15.98
CA PRO A 21 9.37 -25.45 16.09
C PRO A 21 9.23 -24.59 14.83
N VAL A 22 8.93 -23.30 15.02
CA VAL A 22 8.77 -22.36 13.91
C VAL A 22 10.09 -22.29 13.12
N PRO A 23 10.08 -22.44 11.78
CA PRO A 23 11.29 -22.40 10.98
C PRO A 23 12.11 -21.12 11.21
N GLU A 24 13.43 -21.27 11.34
CA GLU A 24 14.33 -20.13 11.61
C GLU A 24 14.20 -19.02 10.55
N ARG A 25 13.98 -19.38 9.28
CA ARG A 25 13.77 -18.43 8.19
C ARG A 25 12.63 -17.43 8.48
N ILE A 26 11.54 -17.89 9.11
CA ILE A 26 10.41 -17.03 9.48
C ILE A 26 10.80 -16.16 10.67
N GLN A 27 11.44 -16.75 11.69
CA GLN A 27 11.86 -16.01 12.88
C GLN A 27 12.80 -14.85 12.55
N ARG A 28 13.70 -15.01 11.57
CA ARG A 28 14.62 -13.95 11.12
C ARG A 28 13.87 -12.66 10.71
N HIS A 29 12.75 -12.80 10.01
CA HIS A 29 11.93 -11.67 9.56
C HIS A 29 11.13 -10.97 10.67
N PHE A 30 11.11 -11.54 11.87
CA PHE A 30 10.47 -10.98 13.06
C PHE A 30 11.49 -10.52 14.14
N ARG A 31 12.79 -10.54 13.85
CA ARG A 31 13.81 -10.09 14.82
C ARG A 31 13.70 -8.57 15.01
N SER A 32 13.34 -8.16 16.22
CA SER A 32 13.27 -6.74 16.60
C SER A 32 13.49 -6.57 18.09
N ASP A 33 14.06 -5.41 18.46
CA ASP A 33 14.22 -4.98 19.85
C ASP A 33 12.97 -4.24 20.39
N ASP A 34 12.00 -3.95 19.52
CA ASP A 34 10.81 -3.13 19.82
C ASP A 34 9.57 -3.95 20.16
N TYR A 35 9.56 -5.24 19.79
CA TYR A 35 8.44 -6.14 20.03
C TYR A 35 8.89 -7.57 20.33
N THR A 36 7.99 -8.32 20.95
CA THR A 36 8.10 -9.77 21.12
C THR A 36 7.09 -10.46 20.21
N VAL A 37 7.38 -11.71 19.86
CA VAL A 37 6.50 -12.55 19.03
C VAL A 37 6.19 -13.84 19.76
N THR A 38 4.91 -14.16 19.85
CA THR A 38 4.42 -15.48 20.28
C THR A 38 3.76 -16.18 19.08
N TRP A 39 4.08 -17.45 18.88
CA TRP A 39 3.66 -18.20 17.70
C TRP A 39 2.37 -18.97 17.97
N GLY A 40 1.31 -18.67 17.22
CA GLY A 40 0.05 -19.41 17.27
C GLY A 40 0.04 -20.64 16.35
N ALA A 41 -1.08 -21.35 16.35
CA ALA A 41 -1.33 -22.44 15.41
C ALA A 41 -1.44 -21.90 13.98
N ALA A 42 -0.58 -22.36 13.07
CA ALA A 42 -0.52 -21.87 11.70
C ALA A 42 -1.85 -22.11 10.96
N THR A 43 -2.32 -21.08 10.25
CA THR A 43 -3.47 -21.23 9.35
C THR A 43 -3.02 -21.96 8.09
N ARG A 44 -3.71 -23.04 7.71
CA ARG A 44 -3.43 -23.71 6.44
C ARG A 44 -4.18 -23.02 5.31
N TYR A 45 -3.45 -22.62 4.28
CA TYR A 45 -4.01 -22.03 3.07
C TYR A 45 -3.88 -22.99 1.88
N GLU A 46 -4.73 -22.82 0.87
CA GLU A 46 -4.68 -23.64 -0.34
C GLU A 46 -3.44 -23.25 -1.18
N PRO A 47 -2.59 -24.20 -1.62
CA PRO A 47 -1.36 -23.91 -2.37
C PRO A 47 -1.61 -23.51 -3.83
N ASP A 48 -2.86 -23.51 -4.29
CA ASP A 48 -3.32 -22.97 -5.56
C ASP A 48 -3.87 -21.55 -5.46
N ALA A 49 -3.84 -20.93 -4.27
CA ALA A 49 -4.23 -19.55 -4.09
C ALA A 49 -3.27 -18.58 -4.79
N ASP A 50 -3.81 -17.49 -5.36
CA ASP A 50 -3.02 -16.40 -5.94
C ASP A 50 -2.44 -15.54 -4.82
N LEU A 51 -1.13 -15.28 -4.85
CA LEU A 51 -0.45 -14.39 -3.91
C LEU A 51 -0.04 -13.09 -4.60
N GLU A 52 -0.41 -11.97 -4.00
CA GLU A 52 0.04 -10.64 -4.37
C GLU A 52 0.91 -10.09 -3.25
N ILE A 53 2.09 -9.59 -3.59
CA ILE A 53 2.99 -8.89 -2.67
C ILE A 53 3.20 -7.48 -3.21
N GLY A 54 3.27 -6.51 -2.31
CA GLY A 54 3.64 -5.14 -2.63
C GLY A 54 4.61 -4.60 -1.61
N ASP A 55 5.62 -3.88 -2.07
CA ASP A 55 6.55 -3.18 -1.21
C ASP A 55 7.00 -1.87 -1.86
N GLY A 56 7.50 -0.95 -1.04
CA GLY A 56 8.09 0.27 -1.57
C GLY A 56 8.68 1.18 -0.51
N GLU A 57 9.44 2.16 -1.00
CA GLU A 57 10.15 3.16 -0.21
C GLU A 57 9.95 4.56 -0.82
N GLY A 58 9.32 5.46 -0.07
CA GLY A 58 8.99 6.80 -0.52
C GLY A 58 10.19 7.72 -0.75
N HIS A 59 11.33 7.49 -0.07
CA HIS A 59 12.56 8.27 -0.34
C HIS A 59 13.33 7.78 -1.55
N GLY A 60 13.22 6.49 -1.88
CA GLY A 60 13.82 5.91 -3.09
C GLY A 60 12.94 6.08 -4.34
N GLY A 61 11.69 6.50 -4.19
CA GLY A 61 10.73 6.54 -5.31
C GLY A 61 10.42 5.14 -5.87
N MET A 62 10.56 4.11 -5.02
CA MET A 62 10.42 2.72 -5.42
C MET A 62 9.06 2.17 -5.00
N LEU A 63 8.37 1.55 -5.95
CA LEU A 63 7.16 0.77 -5.72
C LEU A 63 7.27 -0.52 -6.53
N ARG A 64 7.11 -1.67 -5.87
CA ARG A 64 7.12 -2.96 -6.53
C ARG A 64 5.85 -3.75 -6.22
N TRP A 65 5.31 -4.37 -7.26
CA TRP A 65 4.26 -5.39 -7.15
C TRP A 65 4.81 -6.73 -7.64
N LEU A 66 4.60 -7.77 -6.84
CA LEU A 66 4.80 -9.15 -7.25
C LEU A 66 3.44 -9.86 -7.31
N ARG A 67 3.27 -10.72 -8.31
CA ARG A 67 2.14 -11.64 -8.42
C ARG A 67 2.66 -13.05 -8.63
N PHE A 68 2.26 -13.95 -7.76
CA PHE A 68 2.47 -15.39 -7.87
C PHE A 68 1.15 -16.02 -8.28
N ARG A 69 1.12 -16.65 -9.46
CA ARG A 69 -0.06 -17.29 -10.02
C ARG A 69 0.22 -18.77 -10.24
N PRO A 70 -0.31 -19.67 -9.40
CA PRO A 70 -0.15 -21.10 -9.58
C PRO A 70 -0.76 -21.58 -10.91
N THR A 71 0.00 -22.35 -11.68
CA THR A 71 -0.46 -23.07 -12.87
C THR A 71 -0.36 -24.57 -12.61
N HIS A 72 -0.86 -25.42 -13.51
CA HIS A 72 -0.80 -26.88 -13.31
C HIS A 72 0.63 -27.40 -13.03
N GLU A 73 1.66 -26.81 -13.67
CA GLU A 73 3.03 -27.33 -13.64
C GLU A 73 4.00 -26.48 -12.78
N SER A 74 3.74 -25.18 -12.65
CA SER A 74 4.65 -24.24 -11.99
C SER A 74 3.87 -23.11 -11.32
N VAL A 75 4.58 -22.10 -10.82
CA VAL A 75 3.99 -20.83 -10.40
C VAL A 75 4.62 -19.73 -11.24
N ASP A 76 3.79 -19.00 -11.98
CA ASP A 76 4.23 -17.82 -12.72
C ASP A 76 4.47 -16.69 -11.72
N VAL A 77 5.64 -16.06 -11.78
CA VAL A 77 6.01 -14.93 -10.91
C VAL A 77 6.22 -13.70 -11.76
N LEU A 78 5.29 -12.76 -11.67
CA LEU A 78 5.37 -11.45 -12.31
C LEU A 78 5.92 -10.43 -11.32
N SER A 79 6.89 -9.63 -11.74
CA SER A 79 7.40 -8.47 -11.01
C SER A 79 7.21 -7.22 -11.85
N ILE A 80 6.55 -6.21 -11.28
CA ILE A 80 6.41 -4.88 -11.85
C ILE A 80 6.99 -3.89 -10.85
N GLU A 81 8.07 -3.21 -11.24
CA GLU A 81 8.81 -2.29 -10.39
C GLU A 81 8.84 -0.91 -11.02
N LEU A 82 8.25 0.05 -10.33
CA LEU A 82 8.41 1.48 -10.60
C LEU A 82 9.61 1.95 -9.78
N ASP A 83 10.63 2.48 -10.46
CA ASP A 83 11.77 3.15 -9.85
C ASP A 83 11.87 4.55 -10.46
N GLU A 84 11.37 5.55 -9.73
CA GLU A 84 11.43 6.95 -10.15
C GLU A 84 12.82 7.56 -9.93
N GLY A 85 13.73 6.84 -9.28
CA GLY A 85 15.00 7.33 -8.75
C GLY A 85 14.81 8.54 -7.82
N SER A 86 15.92 9.17 -7.43
CA SER A 86 15.90 10.43 -6.66
C SER A 86 15.43 11.66 -7.49
N GLY A 87 14.82 11.45 -8.66
CA GLY A 87 14.68 12.44 -9.72
C GLY A 87 13.26 12.81 -10.10
N SER A 88 12.27 12.45 -9.28
CA SER A 88 10.81 12.47 -9.58
C SER A 88 10.21 13.79 -10.09
N TYR A 89 10.97 14.88 -10.17
CA TYR A 89 10.49 16.20 -10.61
C TYR A 89 11.29 16.88 -11.71
N ASN A 90 12.29 16.21 -12.30
CA ASN A 90 13.10 16.81 -13.38
C ASN A 90 12.91 16.05 -14.70
N SER A 91 11.74 16.16 -15.35
CA SER A 91 11.53 15.58 -16.69
C SER A 91 10.53 16.37 -17.56
N LYS A 92 10.85 16.43 -18.87
CA LYS A 92 10.04 17.02 -19.96
C LYS A 92 8.67 16.32 -20.15
N TRP A 93 7.89 16.85 -21.11
CA TRP A 93 6.43 16.79 -21.22
C TRP A 93 5.85 15.95 -22.37
N PRO A 94 4.95 14.98 -22.10
CA PRO A 94 4.82 14.24 -20.83
C PRO A 94 6.15 13.59 -20.44
N PRO A 95 6.35 13.17 -19.18
CA PRO A 95 7.51 12.35 -18.85
C PRO A 95 7.37 11.01 -19.57
N ASP A 96 8.02 10.91 -20.73
CA ASP A 96 8.22 9.67 -21.52
C ASP A 96 9.03 8.61 -20.75
N ARG A 97 9.56 8.99 -19.57
CA ARG A 97 10.67 8.33 -18.89
C ARG A 97 10.33 7.61 -17.61
N VAL A 98 9.11 7.73 -17.09
CA VAL A 98 8.73 6.88 -15.96
C VAL A 98 8.51 5.48 -16.52
N GLN A 99 9.56 4.67 -16.48
CA GLN A 99 9.55 3.29 -16.98
C GLN A 99 9.36 2.37 -15.78
N ALA A 100 8.38 1.48 -15.88
CA ALA A 100 8.30 0.35 -14.99
C ALA A 100 9.16 -0.79 -15.55
N THR A 101 10.01 -1.37 -14.71
CA THR A 101 10.70 -2.60 -15.04
C THR A 101 9.73 -3.77 -14.85
N VAL A 102 9.46 -4.49 -15.94
CA VAL A 102 8.57 -5.66 -15.93
C VAL A 102 9.40 -6.92 -16.17
N ARG A 103 9.33 -7.86 -15.22
CA ARG A 103 10.06 -9.13 -15.29
C ARG A 103 9.15 -10.31 -14.97
N HIS A 104 9.45 -11.45 -15.55
CA HIS A 104 8.74 -12.70 -15.30
C HIS A 104 9.73 -13.83 -15.00
N ALA A 105 9.39 -14.68 -14.04
CA ALA A 105 10.11 -15.91 -13.72
C ALA A 105 9.13 -17.08 -13.50
N ARG A 106 9.67 -18.30 -13.43
CA ARG A 106 8.91 -19.49 -13.03
C ARG A 106 9.48 -20.03 -11.73
N MET A 107 8.59 -20.29 -10.78
CA MET A 107 8.89 -20.91 -9.49
C MET A 107 8.33 -22.33 -9.44
N ARG A 108 9.00 -23.22 -8.72
CA ARG A 108 8.51 -24.58 -8.50
C ARG A 108 7.33 -24.56 -7.53
N ARG A 109 6.35 -25.45 -7.75
CA ARG A 109 5.12 -25.53 -6.93
C ARG A 109 5.39 -25.87 -5.46
N ASP A 110 6.34 -26.74 -5.19
CA ASP A 110 6.75 -27.11 -3.83
C ASP A 110 7.32 -25.90 -3.06
N ALA A 111 8.20 -25.13 -3.70
CA ALA A 111 8.74 -23.92 -3.13
C ALA A 111 7.65 -22.88 -2.85
N TYR A 112 6.68 -22.73 -3.76
CA TYR A 112 5.53 -21.83 -3.53
C TYR A 112 4.62 -22.32 -2.40
N ALA A 113 4.35 -23.62 -2.33
CA ALA A 113 3.58 -24.20 -1.23
C ALA A 113 4.25 -23.92 0.12
N SER A 114 5.58 -24.04 0.21
CA SER A 114 6.32 -23.66 1.42
C SER A 114 6.19 -22.18 1.76
N LEU A 115 6.21 -21.27 0.76
CA LEU A 115 5.94 -19.85 1.00
C LEU A 115 4.52 -19.62 1.55
N VAL A 116 3.51 -20.28 0.98
CA VAL A 116 2.11 -20.18 1.44
C VAL A 116 1.93 -20.72 2.87
N GLU A 117 2.62 -21.81 3.22
CA GLU A 117 2.67 -22.34 4.59
C GLU A 117 3.32 -21.34 5.56
N ASP A 118 4.45 -20.73 5.17
CA ASP A 118 5.13 -19.72 5.97
C ASP A 118 4.23 -18.50 6.23
N LEU A 119 3.45 -18.06 5.23
CA LEU A 119 2.44 -17.00 5.41
C LEU A 119 1.34 -17.40 6.39
N GLY A 120 1.01 -18.70 6.47
CA GLY A 120 0.13 -19.27 7.50
C GLY A 120 0.67 -19.07 8.93
N VAL A 121 1.99 -19.21 9.10
CA VAL A 121 2.68 -18.96 10.38
C VAL A 121 2.76 -17.47 10.68
N VAL A 122 3.12 -16.64 9.70
CA VAL A 122 3.14 -15.17 9.83
C VAL A 122 1.78 -14.64 10.28
N ASN A 123 0.70 -15.13 9.68
CA ASN A 123 -0.66 -14.71 10.03
C ASN A 123 -1.00 -15.09 11.48
N ALA A 124 -0.60 -16.28 11.92
CA ALA A 124 -0.86 -16.80 13.26
C ALA A 124 0.05 -16.19 14.36
N ALA A 125 1.11 -15.46 14.00
CA ALA A 125 1.97 -14.80 14.97
C ALA A 125 1.20 -13.73 15.77
N GLU A 126 1.45 -13.62 17.06
CA GLU A 126 1.01 -12.52 17.90
C GLU A 126 2.20 -11.62 18.21
N VAL A 127 2.10 -10.34 17.84
CA VAL A 127 3.17 -9.36 18.01
C VAL A 127 2.79 -8.40 19.13
N ARG A 128 3.66 -8.23 20.12
CA ARG A 128 3.42 -7.35 21.29
C ARG A 128 4.58 -6.39 21.47
N LEU A 129 4.29 -5.10 21.49
CA LEU A 129 5.28 -4.06 21.77
C LEU A 129 5.92 -4.28 23.15
N ILE A 130 7.23 -4.08 23.23
CA ILE A 130 7.94 -4.07 24.50
C ILE A 130 7.73 -2.68 25.14
N GLN A 131 6.99 -2.63 26.24
CA GLN A 131 6.91 -1.42 27.05
C GLN A 131 8.24 -1.21 27.77
N ARG A 132 9.00 -0.18 27.39
CA ARG A 132 10.22 0.22 28.11
C ARG A 132 9.88 1.38 29.05
N GLU A 133 9.97 1.14 30.36
CA GLU A 133 9.88 2.21 31.35
C GLU A 133 11.08 3.15 31.23
N GLY A 134 10.83 4.47 31.28
CA GLY A 134 11.86 5.48 31.48
C GLY A 134 12.67 5.92 30.25
N TRP A 135 12.38 5.40 29.06
CA TRP A 135 12.99 5.88 27.82
C TRP A 135 11.90 6.36 26.87
N PRO A 136 11.91 7.62 26.39
CA PRO A 136 11.14 7.94 25.20
C PRO A 136 11.65 6.98 24.14
N LEU A 137 10.75 6.13 23.65
CA LEU A 137 10.96 5.23 22.53
C LEU A 137 11.98 5.86 21.59
N ARG A 138 13.14 5.22 21.38
CA ARG A 138 14.23 5.76 20.56
C ARG A 138 13.62 6.18 19.22
N SER A 139 13.32 7.47 19.11
CA SER A 139 12.76 8.09 17.94
C SER A 139 13.92 8.34 17.01
N TRP A 140 14.55 7.25 16.54
CA TRP A 140 15.07 7.28 15.19
C TRP A 140 13.81 7.36 14.34
N VAL A 141 13.31 8.58 14.17
CA VAL A 141 12.29 8.90 13.19
C VAL A 141 13.00 8.68 11.85
N GLY A 142 13.03 7.42 11.41
CA GLY A 142 13.35 7.13 10.03
C GLY A 142 12.33 7.91 9.22
N SER A 143 12.78 8.87 8.43
CA SER A 143 11.92 9.58 7.49
C SER A 143 11.46 8.65 6.35
N ASN A 144 12.03 7.44 6.27
CA ASN A 144 11.71 6.39 5.32
C ASN A 144 10.26 5.95 5.45
N ASN A 145 9.39 6.65 4.72
CA ASN A 145 8.03 6.21 4.48
C ASN A 145 8.10 4.90 3.70
N SER A 146 7.56 3.82 4.27
CA SER A 146 7.62 2.49 3.70
C SER A 146 6.22 1.93 3.53
N TRP A 147 6.07 0.99 2.61
CA TRP A 147 4.83 0.26 2.39
C TRP A 147 5.13 -1.22 2.25
N ALA A 148 4.26 -2.04 2.84
CA ALA A 148 4.33 -3.49 2.77
C ALA A 148 2.91 -4.05 2.68
N TYR A 149 2.72 -4.98 1.76
CA TYR A 149 1.44 -5.56 1.42
C TYR A 149 1.60 -7.04 1.07
N ALA A 150 0.71 -7.86 1.60
CA ALA A 150 0.53 -9.23 1.17
C ALA A 150 -0.97 -9.55 1.12
N ARG A 151 -1.40 -10.17 0.02
CA ARG A 151 -2.76 -10.66 -0.14
C ARG A 151 -2.73 -12.06 -0.75
N LEU A 152 -3.36 -13.01 -0.07
CA LEU A 152 -3.59 -14.35 -0.59
C LEU A 152 -5.07 -14.51 -0.94
N ALA A 153 -5.36 -15.01 -2.14
CA ALA A 153 -6.70 -15.17 -2.66
C ALA A 153 -6.94 -16.58 -3.18
N ALA A 154 -7.86 -17.31 -2.55
CA ALA A 154 -8.29 -18.64 -2.97
C ALA A 154 -9.68 -18.55 -3.60
N LYS A 155 -9.85 -19.07 -4.82
CA LYS A 155 -11.15 -19.06 -5.54
C LYS A 155 -11.82 -17.67 -5.54
N ASN A 156 -11.04 -16.63 -5.84
CA ASN A 156 -11.44 -15.21 -5.83
C ASN A 156 -11.85 -14.62 -4.47
N LYS A 157 -11.63 -15.34 -3.36
CA LYS A 157 -11.87 -14.84 -2.00
C LYS A 157 -10.54 -14.56 -1.32
N THR A 158 -10.41 -13.36 -0.74
CA THR A 158 -9.25 -13.01 0.08
C THR A 158 -9.27 -13.82 1.37
N VAL A 159 -8.23 -14.63 1.61
CA VAL A 159 -8.06 -15.47 2.81
C VAL A 159 -6.97 -14.95 3.74
N LEU A 160 -6.07 -14.09 3.23
CA LEU A 160 -5.07 -13.35 3.99
C LEU A 160 -4.97 -11.95 3.41
N ARG A 161 -4.90 -10.94 4.28
CA ARG A 161 -4.52 -9.57 3.91
C ARG A 161 -3.69 -8.95 5.03
N LEU A 162 -2.45 -8.64 4.73
CA LEU A 162 -1.51 -7.92 5.59
C LEU A 162 -1.11 -6.66 4.85
N ASP A 163 -1.17 -5.50 5.51
CA ASP A 163 -1.03 -4.23 4.80
C ASP A 163 -0.69 -3.11 5.78
N TRP A 164 0.43 -2.44 5.54
CA TRP A 164 0.95 -1.37 6.37
C TRP A 164 1.66 -0.32 5.51
N ALA A 165 1.47 0.96 5.83
CA ALA A 165 2.36 2.03 5.40
C ALA A 165 2.62 2.99 6.55
N GLY A 166 3.83 3.53 6.58
CA GLY A 166 4.22 4.56 7.53
C GLY A 166 5.72 4.63 7.69
N ASN A 167 6.14 5.34 8.74
CA ASN A 167 7.54 5.45 9.12
C ASN A 167 7.90 4.33 10.09
N PHE A 168 9.16 3.89 10.03
CA PHE A 168 9.76 3.04 11.05
C PHE A 168 9.91 3.84 12.35
N SER A 169 8.83 3.92 13.12
CA SER A 169 8.85 4.40 14.48
C SER A 169 8.38 3.27 15.38
N SER A 170 8.83 3.24 16.62
CA SER A 170 8.52 2.14 17.54
C SER A 170 7.01 1.91 17.76
N LEU A 171 6.16 2.94 17.62
CA LEU A 171 4.70 2.82 17.75
C LEU A 171 4.07 2.06 16.58
N SER A 172 4.68 2.09 15.39
CA SER A 172 4.24 1.33 14.20
C SER A 172 4.99 0.00 14.03
N ALA A 173 6.01 -0.28 14.84
CA ALA A 173 6.86 -1.45 14.69
C ALA A 173 6.07 -2.77 14.75
N ALA A 174 5.14 -2.91 15.71
CA ALA A 174 4.30 -4.09 15.81
C ALA A 174 3.32 -4.23 14.62
N ASP A 175 2.74 -3.13 14.17
CA ASP A 175 1.82 -3.11 13.02
C ASP A 175 2.52 -3.47 11.71
N SER A 176 3.79 -3.07 11.58
CA SER A 176 4.62 -3.35 10.40
C SER A 176 5.16 -4.78 10.34
N ALA A 177 5.26 -5.47 11.48
CA ALA A 177 6.00 -6.73 11.60
C ALA A 177 5.47 -7.83 10.67
N LYS A 178 4.16 -8.09 10.66
CA LYS A 178 3.59 -9.14 9.79
C LYS A 178 3.67 -8.79 8.29
N PRO A 179 3.25 -7.59 7.84
CA PRO A 179 3.39 -7.21 6.43
C PRO A 179 4.83 -7.28 5.94
N LEU A 180 5.80 -6.76 6.71
CA LEU A 180 7.21 -6.80 6.34
C LEU A 180 7.75 -8.22 6.30
N ALA A 181 7.37 -9.08 7.26
CA ALA A 181 7.78 -10.47 7.24
C ALA A 181 7.22 -11.24 6.02
N ALA A 182 5.97 -10.96 5.63
CA ALA A 182 5.39 -11.55 4.43
C ALA A 182 6.10 -11.09 3.15
N VAL A 183 6.45 -9.80 3.05
CA VAL A 183 7.26 -9.25 1.95
C VAL A 183 8.64 -9.92 1.93
N GLY A 184 9.34 -9.97 3.06
CA GLY A 184 10.68 -10.55 3.19
C GLY A 184 10.72 -12.04 2.82
N LEU A 185 9.73 -12.83 3.26
CA LEU A 185 9.62 -14.23 2.87
C LEU A 185 9.37 -14.40 1.37
N ALA A 186 8.55 -13.54 0.76
CA ALA A 186 8.33 -13.58 -0.67
C ALA A 186 9.59 -13.18 -1.46
N GLN A 187 10.38 -12.23 -0.95
CA GLN A 187 11.68 -11.85 -1.52
C GLN A 187 12.68 -13.02 -1.44
N ASP A 188 12.80 -13.65 -0.27
CA ASP A 188 13.63 -14.86 -0.09
C ASP A 188 13.20 -15.97 -1.06
N ALA A 189 11.89 -16.16 -1.25
CA ALA A 189 11.34 -17.22 -2.11
C ALA A 189 11.61 -17.01 -3.60
N ILE A 190 11.81 -15.76 -4.03
CA ILE A 190 12.17 -15.43 -5.42
C ILE A 190 13.67 -15.25 -5.62
N GLU A 191 14.47 -15.32 -4.55
CA GLU A 191 15.92 -15.25 -4.63
C GLU A 191 16.46 -16.40 -5.48
N GLY A 192 17.31 -16.07 -6.46
CA GLY A 192 17.88 -17.04 -7.39
C GLY A 192 16.95 -17.48 -8.52
N LEU A 193 15.71 -16.99 -8.61
CA LEU A 193 14.89 -17.20 -9.80
C LEU A 193 15.44 -16.45 -11.01
N GLU A 194 15.42 -17.09 -12.18
CA GLU A 194 15.84 -16.47 -13.45
C GLU A 194 14.74 -15.54 -14.00
N PHE A 195 14.75 -14.29 -13.57
CA PHE A 195 13.85 -13.27 -14.10
C PHE A 195 14.27 -12.80 -15.49
N LYS A 196 13.32 -12.82 -16.43
CA LYS A 196 13.49 -12.32 -17.80
C LYS A 196 12.63 -11.09 -18.02
N ALA A 197 13.11 -10.16 -18.86
CA ALA A 197 12.29 -9.05 -19.32
C ALA A 197 10.99 -9.59 -19.93
N TYR A 198 9.87 -8.94 -19.60
CA TYR A 198 8.55 -9.45 -19.95
C TYR A 198 7.65 -8.32 -20.46
N VAL A 199 6.85 -8.62 -21.48
CA VAL A 199 5.81 -7.73 -21.99
C VAL A 199 4.49 -8.15 -21.36
N LEU A 200 3.85 -7.24 -20.62
CA LEU A 200 2.58 -7.51 -19.96
C LEU A 200 1.55 -8.05 -20.95
N SER A 201 0.89 -9.14 -20.59
CA SER A 201 -0.29 -9.62 -21.31
C SER A 201 -1.49 -8.71 -21.05
N LYS A 202 -2.59 -8.94 -21.77
CA LYS A 202 -3.86 -8.26 -21.47
C LYS A 202 -4.37 -8.62 -20.06
N GLU A 203 -4.19 -9.87 -19.63
CA GLU A 203 -4.62 -10.32 -18.31
C GLU A 203 -3.80 -9.63 -17.19
N ASP A 204 -2.49 -9.50 -17.37
CA ASP A 204 -1.61 -8.82 -16.39
C ASP A 204 -1.98 -7.35 -16.24
N ARG A 205 -2.28 -6.70 -17.38
CA ARG A 205 -2.76 -5.32 -17.44
C ARG A 205 -4.09 -5.12 -16.70
N VAL A 206 -5.06 -6.00 -16.92
CA VAL A 206 -6.35 -5.97 -16.22
C VAL A 206 -6.18 -6.20 -14.72
N TRP A 207 -5.39 -7.21 -14.33
CA TRP A 207 -5.09 -7.48 -12.92
C TRP A 207 -4.48 -6.26 -12.21
N ALA A 208 -3.53 -5.59 -12.86
CA ALA A 208 -2.90 -4.40 -12.30
C ALA A 208 -3.89 -3.25 -12.08
N SER A 209 -4.80 -3.02 -13.05
CA SER A 209 -5.89 -2.04 -12.90
C SER A 209 -6.87 -2.40 -11.79
N GLU A 210 -7.23 -3.69 -11.66
CA GLU A 210 -8.09 -4.18 -10.58
C GLU A 210 -7.42 -4.02 -9.20
N LYS A 211 -6.12 -4.34 -9.11
CA LYS A 211 -5.29 -4.12 -7.93
C LYS A 211 -5.31 -2.65 -7.54
N PHE A 212 -5.02 -1.75 -8.48
CA PHE A 212 -5.08 -0.31 -8.26
C PHE A 212 -6.45 0.16 -7.77
N ALA A 213 -7.53 -0.22 -8.45
CA ALA A 213 -8.88 0.19 -8.09
C ALA A 213 -9.30 -0.31 -6.69
N ARG A 214 -8.84 -1.50 -6.30
CA ARG A 214 -9.09 -2.09 -4.98
C ARG A 214 -8.28 -1.40 -3.90
N ASP A 215 -6.98 -1.20 -4.14
CA ASP A 215 -6.05 -0.67 -3.14
C ASP A 215 -6.26 0.85 -2.95
N TRP A 216 -6.63 1.58 -4.01
CA TRP A 216 -6.98 3.01 -3.94
C TRP A 216 -8.05 3.33 -2.90
N ARG A 217 -9.09 2.48 -2.77
CA ARG A 217 -10.16 2.68 -1.77
C ARG A 217 -9.65 2.69 -0.34
N LYS A 218 -8.51 2.03 -0.08
CA LYS A 218 -7.85 2.08 1.22
C LYS A 218 -7.03 3.36 1.34
N PHE A 219 -6.28 3.70 0.30
CA PHE A 219 -5.30 4.78 0.36
C PHE A 219 -5.93 6.17 0.31
N GLU A 220 -7.08 6.36 -0.35
CA GLU A 220 -7.66 7.68 -0.62
C GLU A 220 -7.78 8.59 0.62
N ARG A 221 -7.90 8.02 1.83
CA ARG A 221 -8.05 8.77 3.10
C ARG A 221 -6.91 8.56 4.09
N CYS A 222 -5.81 7.91 3.70
CA CYS A 222 -4.73 7.56 4.61
C CYS A 222 -3.47 8.39 4.32
N GLU A 223 -3.23 9.41 5.14
CA GLU A 223 -2.08 10.32 5.01
C GLU A 223 -0.74 9.57 4.94
N SER A 224 -0.55 8.51 5.74
CA SER A 224 0.68 7.70 5.72
C SER A 224 0.96 6.99 4.39
N HIS A 225 0.00 6.97 3.45
CA HIS A 225 0.11 6.35 2.13
C HIS A 225 0.27 7.38 1.01
N TRP A 226 0.51 8.67 1.32
CA TRP A 226 0.52 9.74 0.31
C TRP A 226 1.40 9.45 -0.92
N TRP A 227 2.65 9.02 -0.72
CA TRP A 227 3.57 8.71 -1.82
C TRP A 227 3.19 7.40 -2.54
N VAL A 228 2.64 6.43 -1.80
CA VAL A 228 2.14 5.16 -2.37
C VAL A 228 1.00 5.42 -3.33
N ARG A 229 0.11 6.38 -3.00
CA ARG A 229 -1.00 6.82 -3.87
C ARG A 229 -0.47 7.31 -5.21
N GLU A 230 0.51 8.21 -5.17
CA GLU A 230 1.11 8.80 -6.37
C GLU A 230 1.78 7.73 -7.25
N ALA A 231 2.63 6.90 -6.63
CA ALA A 231 3.32 5.81 -7.33
C ALA A 231 2.33 4.79 -7.94
N HIS A 232 1.23 4.48 -7.25
CA HIS A 232 0.18 3.61 -7.80
C HIS A 232 -0.48 4.23 -9.04
N ILE A 233 -0.77 5.53 -9.03
CA ILE A 233 -1.38 6.25 -10.15
C ILE A 233 -0.43 6.29 -11.35
N GLU A 234 0.85 6.65 -11.13
CA GLU A 234 1.87 6.66 -12.19
C GLU A 234 2.01 5.27 -12.79
N LEU A 235 2.12 4.24 -11.96
CA LEU A 235 2.30 2.86 -12.40
C LEU A 235 1.14 2.38 -13.28
N VAL A 236 -0.12 2.63 -12.93
CA VAL A 236 -1.25 2.23 -13.81
C VAL A 236 -1.26 2.99 -15.13
N GLY A 237 -0.84 4.25 -15.14
CA GLY A 237 -0.67 5.03 -16.37
C GLY A 237 0.37 4.42 -17.31
N ILE A 238 1.44 3.83 -16.76
CA ILE A 238 2.50 3.14 -17.50
C ILE A 238 2.03 1.77 -18.00
N ILE A 239 1.33 1.02 -17.14
CA ILE A 239 0.80 -0.31 -17.46
C ILE A 239 -0.17 -0.25 -18.66
N GLY A 240 -0.92 0.85 -18.78
CA GLY A 240 -1.59 1.17 -20.04
C GLY A 240 -2.90 0.44 -20.26
N ASP A 241 -3.67 0.19 -19.21
CA ASP A 241 -4.97 -0.50 -19.29
C ASP A 241 -6.15 0.43 -18.96
N GLU A 242 -7.11 0.51 -19.88
CA GLU A 242 -8.23 1.46 -19.80
C GLU A 242 -9.21 1.14 -18.66
N SER A 243 -9.18 -0.06 -18.07
CA SER A 243 -10.04 -0.38 -16.92
C SER A 243 -9.66 0.40 -15.65
N ALA A 244 -8.50 1.08 -15.63
CA ALA A 244 -8.13 2.03 -14.59
C ALA A 244 -8.87 3.38 -14.68
N LEU A 245 -9.42 3.74 -15.86
CA LEU A 245 -10.03 5.05 -16.11
C LEU A 245 -11.16 5.43 -15.13
N PRO A 246 -12.07 4.53 -14.72
CA PRO A 246 -13.09 4.87 -13.72
C PRO A 246 -12.51 5.27 -12.36
N THR A 247 -11.40 4.65 -11.94
CA THR A 247 -10.73 5.02 -10.69
C THR A 247 -10.01 6.35 -10.86
N LEU A 248 -9.27 6.55 -11.96
CA LEU A 248 -8.59 7.81 -12.26
C LEU A 248 -9.58 8.99 -12.35
N ARG A 249 -10.75 8.77 -12.97
CA ARG A 249 -11.83 9.76 -12.99
C ARG A 249 -12.24 10.17 -11.57
N ARG A 250 -12.48 9.20 -10.68
CA ARG A 250 -12.87 9.48 -9.29
C ARG A 250 -11.81 10.31 -8.55
N ILE A 251 -10.53 10.04 -8.81
CA ILE A 251 -9.43 10.82 -8.24
C ILE A 251 -9.52 12.27 -8.70
N LEU A 252 -9.71 12.48 -10.00
CA LEU A 252 -9.85 13.82 -10.60
C LEU A 252 -11.14 14.54 -10.16
N GLU A 253 -12.22 13.81 -9.87
CA GLU A 253 -13.46 14.36 -9.32
C GLU A 253 -13.34 14.77 -7.85
N GLY A 254 -12.38 14.19 -7.12
CA GLY A 254 -12.09 14.55 -5.74
C GLY A 254 -11.83 16.05 -5.59
N HIS A 255 -12.34 16.67 -4.53
CA HIS A 255 -12.11 18.09 -4.29
C HIS A 255 -10.65 18.29 -3.83
N PRO A 256 -9.87 19.18 -4.47
CA PRO A 256 -8.47 19.42 -4.11
C PRO A 256 -8.29 20.15 -2.76
N LYS A 257 -9.35 20.35 -1.97
CA LYS A 257 -9.33 21.23 -0.78
C LYS A 257 -10.22 20.72 0.35
N ASP A 258 -10.03 19.48 0.78
CA ASP A 258 -10.66 19.00 2.01
C ASP A 258 -9.73 19.28 3.21
N ARG A 259 -10.06 20.35 3.94
CA ARG A 259 -9.63 20.78 5.30
C ARG A 259 -8.15 21.03 5.63
N PHE A 260 -7.16 20.54 4.88
CA PHE A 260 -5.75 20.70 5.29
C PHE A 260 -4.82 21.37 4.25
N GLY A 261 -5.28 21.64 3.03
CA GLY A 261 -4.48 22.38 2.04
C GLY A 261 -3.18 21.65 1.66
N ASP A 262 -3.25 20.33 1.52
CA ASP A 262 -2.08 19.47 1.51
C ASP A 262 -1.55 19.23 0.08
N GLU A 263 -0.25 19.43 -0.13
CA GLU A 263 0.43 19.33 -1.43
C GLU A 263 0.28 17.94 -2.10
N SER A 264 -0.06 16.91 -1.34
CA SER A 264 -0.27 15.54 -1.85
C SER A 264 -1.50 15.38 -2.74
N ASP A 265 -2.58 16.12 -2.49
CA ASP A 265 -3.80 16.00 -3.29
C ASP A 265 -3.62 16.63 -4.68
N ASP A 266 -2.83 17.71 -4.76
CA ASP A 266 -2.37 18.27 -6.02
C ASP A 266 -1.49 17.27 -6.78
N ARG A 267 -0.52 16.62 -6.11
CA ARG A 267 0.34 15.58 -6.70
C ARG A 267 -0.45 14.40 -7.25
N CYS A 268 -1.42 13.86 -6.51
CA CYS A 268 -2.30 12.82 -7.01
C CYS A 268 -3.08 13.27 -8.27
N THR A 269 -3.52 14.52 -8.31
CA THR A 269 -4.20 15.10 -9.47
C THR A 269 -3.26 15.19 -10.68
N TYR A 270 -2.01 15.65 -10.49
CA TYR A 270 -0.99 15.66 -11.55
C TYR A 270 -0.73 14.26 -12.11
N CYS A 271 -0.47 13.28 -11.23
CA CYS A 271 -0.24 11.89 -11.63
C CYS A 271 -1.45 11.33 -12.38
N ALA A 272 -2.68 11.64 -11.95
CA ALA A 272 -3.90 11.15 -12.59
C ALA A 272 -4.09 11.77 -13.99
N ILE A 273 -3.78 13.05 -14.17
CA ILE A 273 -3.77 13.71 -15.49
C ILE A 273 -2.76 13.04 -16.43
N ASN A 274 -1.54 12.75 -15.94
CA ASN A 274 -0.52 12.04 -16.71
C ASN A 274 -0.99 10.63 -17.11
N ALA A 275 -1.51 9.87 -16.15
CA ALA A 275 -2.01 8.53 -16.38
C ALA A 275 -3.15 8.51 -17.42
N VAL A 276 -4.13 9.40 -17.28
CA VAL A 276 -5.22 9.51 -18.27
C VAL A 276 -4.67 9.87 -19.64
N THR A 277 -3.78 10.88 -19.73
CA THR A 277 -3.17 11.31 -21.00
C THR A 277 -2.49 10.15 -21.73
N ARG A 278 -1.74 9.30 -21.00
CA ARG A 278 -1.10 8.09 -21.54
C ARG A 278 -2.14 7.07 -22.04
N LEU A 279 -3.16 6.80 -21.24
CA LEU A 279 -4.20 5.82 -21.55
C LEU A 279 -5.04 6.23 -22.77
N VAL A 280 -5.49 7.48 -22.82
CA VAL A 280 -6.36 8.00 -23.90
C VAL A 280 -5.57 8.52 -25.10
N LYS A 281 -4.23 8.59 -25.00
CA LYS A 281 -3.30 9.07 -26.02
C LYS A 281 -3.65 10.47 -26.54
N LYS A 282 -4.14 11.33 -25.64
CA LYS A 282 -4.50 12.72 -25.95
C LYS A 282 -4.09 13.62 -24.81
N ASP A 283 -3.19 14.55 -25.11
CA ASP A 283 -2.76 15.58 -24.18
C ASP A 283 -3.61 16.85 -24.37
N VAL A 284 -4.15 17.38 -23.27
CA VAL A 284 -5.01 18.60 -23.26
C VAL A 284 -4.35 19.79 -22.58
N ARG A 285 -3.07 19.63 -22.24
CA ARG A 285 -2.29 20.60 -21.50
C ARG A 285 -1.69 21.60 -22.48
N ASP A 286 -1.69 22.86 -22.09
CA ASP A 286 -1.14 23.94 -22.91
C ASP A 286 0.31 24.29 -22.50
N LYS A 287 0.78 23.75 -21.36
CA LYS A 287 2.04 24.10 -20.69
C LYS A 287 2.65 22.90 -19.95
N PRO A 288 3.95 22.98 -19.57
CA PRO A 288 4.62 22.06 -18.63
C PRO A 288 3.97 21.92 -17.23
N VAL A 289 4.42 20.98 -16.36
CA VAL A 289 3.76 20.49 -15.10
C VAL A 289 3.83 21.64 -14.15
N GLU A 290 5.04 22.16 -14.09
CA GLU A 290 5.54 23.22 -13.26
C GLU A 290 4.79 24.53 -13.53
N GLU A 291 4.19 24.67 -14.71
CA GLU A 291 3.41 25.85 -15.12
C GLU A 291 1.94 25.54 -15.42
N MET A 292 1.50 24.32 -15.17
CA MET A 292 0.17 23.88 -15.55
C MET A 292 -0.86 24.57 -14.66
N ASP A 293 -1.88 25.16 -15.26
CA ASP A 293 -3.11 25.45 -14.53
C ASP A 293 -3.78 24.10 -14.24
N LEU A 294 -3.47 23.55 -13.07
CA LEU A 294 -3.90 22.22 -12.62
C LEU A 294 -5.41 22.10 -12.73
N GLU A 295 -6.13 23.16 -12.35
CA GLU A 295 -7.57 23.13 -12.21
C GLU A 295 -8.30 23.28 -13.54
N ASN A 296 -7.77 24.12 -14.43
CA ASN A 296 -8.23 24.17 -15.80
C ASN A 296 -7.95 22.86 -16.55
N THR A 297 -6.77 22.29 -16.36
CA THR A 297 -6.38 21.03 -17.01
C THR A 297 -7.23 19.87 -16.52
N ARG A 298 -7.44 19.75 -15.21
CA ARG A 298 -8.29 18.74 -14.60
C ARG A 298 -9.68 18.73 -15.24
N ARG A 299 -10.29 19.90 -15.42
CA ARG A 299 -11.59 20.04 -16.10
C ARG A 299 -11.54 19.53 -17.54
N LYS A 300 -10.55 19.95 -18.34
CA LYS A 300 -10.39 19.45 -19.72
C LYS A 300 -10.25 17.92 -19.78
N VAL A 301 -9.51 17.33 -18.84
CA VAL A 301 -9.33 15.86 -18.77
C VAL A 301 -10.64 15.17 -18.38
N LEU A 302 -11.39 15.72 -17.43
CA LEU A 302 -12.72 15.19 -17.09
C LEU A 302 -13.70 15.29 -18.27
N ASP A 303 -13.66 16.39 -19.03
CA ASP A 303 -14.44 16.54 -20.27
C ASP A 303 -14.04 15.48 -21.31
N LEU A 304 -12.74 15.17 -21.46
CA LEU A 304 -12.28 14.05 -22.32
C LEU A 304 -12.84 12.71 -21.89
N LEU A 305 -12.98 12.49 -20.58
CA LEU A 305 -13.57 11.29 -20.03
C LEU A 305 -15.10 11.27 -20.14
N GLY A 306 -15.72 12.29 -20.73
CA GLY A 306 -17.17 12.37 -20.94
C GLY A 306 -17.95 12.83 -19.71
N VAL A 307 -17.34 13.61 -18.82
CA VAL A 307 -18.00 14.21 -17.65
C VAL A 307 -18.29 15.68 -17.96
N GLU A 308 -19.55 16.12 -17.90
CA GLU A 308 -19.85 17.55 -17.84
C GLU A 308 -19.44 18.08 -16.46
N VAL A 309 -18.24 18.66 -16.32
CA VAL A 309 -17.84 19.30 -15.05
C VAL A 309 -18.50 20.66 -14.92
N GLY A 310 -19.65 20.68 -14.26
CA GLY A 310 -20.28 21.91 -13.78
C GLY A 310 -20.78 22.85 -14.86
N LYS A 311 -22.01 22.62 -15.37
CA LYS A 311 -22.87 23.75 -15.72
C LYS A 311 -23.08 24.59 -14.45
N LYS A 312 -22.68 25.86 -14.48
CA LYS A 312 -23.10 26.86 -13.48
C LYS A 312 -24.60 26.70 -13.22
N PRO A 313 -25.07 26.68 -11.95
CA PRO A 313 -26.50 26.83 -11.71
C PRO A 313 -26.93 28.19 -12.27
N SER A 314 -27.89 28.14 -13.18
CA SER A 314 -28.65 29.31 -13.64
C SER A 314 -29.27 30.00 -12.42
N PRO A 315 -29.37 31.35 -12.38
CA PRO A 315 -29.94 32.03 -11.23
C PRO A 315 -31.46 31.84 -11.17
N GLU A 316 -31.99 31.96 -9.95
CA GLU A 316 -33.41 31.98 -9.55
C GLU A 316 -34.05 30.59 -9.33
N THR A 317 -34.78 30.33 -8.25
CA THR A 317 -35.71 31.20 -7.50
C THR A 317 -35.67 30.91 -5.99
N LYS A 318 -35.97 31.96 -5.21
CA LYS A 318 -36.37 31.89 -3.80
C LYS A 318 -37.60 30.98 -3.68
N ASP A 319 -37.60 30.08 -2.71
CA ASP A 319 -38.71 29.91 -1.78
C ASP A 319 -38.30 29.03 -0.58
N THR A 320 -38.66 29.48 0.61
CA THR A 320 -38.66 28.70 1.86
C THR A 320 -40.11 28.26 2.11
N PRO A 321 -40.40 27.13 2.81
CA PRO A 321 -40.25 27.11 4.27
C PRO A 321 -39.94 25.75 4.96
N LYS A 322 -39.27 25.88 6.12
CA LYS A 322 -39.41 25.19 7.42
C LYS A 322 -39.55 23.65 7.56
N SER A 323 -38.65 23.16 8.42
CA SER A 323 -38.90 22.37 9.65
C SER A 323 -39.13 20.86 9.55
N GLY A 324 -38.13 20.08 9.98
CA GLY A 324 -38.24 18.68 10.38
C GLY A 324 -37.03 18.23 11.21
N SER A 325 -37.29 17.49 12.28
CA SER A 325 -36.43 17.29 13.45
C SER A 325 -35.69 15.93 13.46
N ARG A 326 -34.63 15.87 14.30
CA ARG A 326 -34.06 14.72 15.05
C ARG A 326 -32.81 14.02 14.52
N GLY A 327 -31.85 13.84 15.44
CA GLY A 327 -30.94 12.69 15.46
C GLY A 327 -29.49 13.02 15.82
N GLY A 328 -29.22 13.33 17.09
CA GLY A 328 -27.87 13.61 17.58
C GLY A 328 -26.92 12.41 17.52
N CYS A 329 -25.68 12.66 17.10
CA CYS A 329 -24.54 11.81 17.41
C CYS A 329 -23.94 12.21 18.77
N PRO A 330 -23.49 11.26 19.61
CA PRO A 330 -22.86 11.56 20.89
C PRO A 330 -21.48 12.21 20.71
N PRO A 331 -21.06 13.10 21.65
CA PRO A 331 -19.79 13.81 21.56
C PRO A 331 -18.61 12.87 21.91
N LYS A 332 -17.52 12.98 21.15
CA LYS A 332 -16.22 12.40 21.52
C LYS A 332 -15.49 13.28 22.54
N PRO A 333 -14.62 12.71 23.40
CA PRO A 333 -13.94 13.44 24.47
C PRO A 333 -12.87 14.41 23.94
N PRO A 334 -12.50 15.43 24.73
CA PRO A 334 -11.61 16.50 24.30
C PRO A 334 -10.16 16.05 24.24
N HIS A 335 -9.49 16.34 23.13
CA HIS A 335 -8.03 16.34 23.07
C HIS A 335 -7.52 17.56 23.85
N HIS A 336 -6.70 17.29 24.86
CA HIS A 336 -5.95 18.30 25.57
C HIS A 336 -4.99 19.01 24.61
N LEU A 337 -5.33 20.25 24.28
CA LEU A 337 -4.39 21.30 23.90
C LEU A 337 -3.51 21.63 25.10
N ALA A 338 -2.19 21.59 24.93
CA ALA A 338 -1.28 22.42 25.70
C ALA A 338 -0.01 22.70 24.91
N CYS A 339 0.09 23.98 24.52
CA CYS A 339 1.28 24.86 24.48
C CYS A 339 2.47 24.43 23.59
N GLY A 340 2.98 25.23 22.65
CA GLY A 340 2.97 26.69 22.53
C GLY A 340 4.33 27.27 22.95
N SER A 341 4.92 28.04 22.02
CA SER A 341 6.00 29.04 22.22
C SER A 341 7.43 28.50 22.36
N ALA A 342 8.50 29.12 21.86
CA ALA A 342 8.69 30.32 21.05
C ALA A 342 10.19 30.41 20.62
N LEU A 343 10.41 31.12 19.51
CA LEU A 343 11.51 32.05 19.19
C LEU A 343 12.97 31.72 19.58
N GLY A 344 13.84 31.73 18.56
CA GLY A 344 15.28 31.95 18.69
C GLY A 344 15.97 32.01 17.33
N GLY A 345 16.16 33.22 16.80
CA GLY A 345 16.79 33.46 15.50
C GLY A 345 18.32 33.51 15.51
N SER A 346 18.87 33.76 14.32
CA SER A 346 20.28 34.07 14.00
C SER A 346 21.26 32.88 14.15
N ALA A 347 22.17 32.57 13.24
CA ALA A 347 22.79 33.31 12.15
C ALA A 347 23.77 32.40 11.37
N LYS A 348 24.24 32.91 10.22
CA LYS A 348 25.50 32.61 9.52
C LYS A 348 25.56 31.43 8.55
N ARG A 349 25.43 31.82 7.28
CA ARG A 349 26.16 31.33 6.12
C ARG A 349 27.65 31.06 6.43
N SER A 350 28.14 29.88 6.10
CA SER A 350 29.53 29.64 5.64
C SER A 350 29.45 28.73 4.42
N LYS A 351 29.55 29.29 3.21
CA LYS A 351 30.74 29.25 2.36
C LYS A 351 31.32 27.84 2.19
N CYS A 352 31.16 27.38 0.95
CA CYS A 352 31.85 26.28 0.30
C CYS A 352 33.35 26.23 0.63
N ASN A 353 33.86 25.01 0.75
CA ASN A 353 35.23 24.69 0.41
C ASN A 353 35.23 23.47 -0.52
N PRO A 354 35.80 23.54 -1.73
CA PRO A 354 35.95 22.40 -2.61
C PRO A 354 37.26 21.66 -2.32
N ALA A 355 37.36 20.46 -2.89
CA ALA A 355 38.52 19.58 -3.01
C ALA A 355 38.81 18.63 -1.85
N LEU A 356 38.60 17.34 -2.10
CA LEU A 356 39.69 16.38 -2.15
C LEU A 356 39.27 15.16 -3.01
N LEU A 357 40.05 14.96 -4.08
CA LEU A 357 40.09 13.90 -5.10
C LEU A 357 39.06 13.96 -6.23
#